data_AF-A0A2Z5JNZ8-F1
#
_entry.id   AF-A0A2Z5JNZ8-F1
#
_cell.length_a   1.000
_cell.length_b   1.000
_cell.length_c   1.000
_cell.angle_alpha   90.00
_cell.angle_beta   90.00
_cell.angle_gamma   90.00
#
_symmetry.space_group_name_H-M   'P 1'
#
loop_
_entity.id
_entity.type
_entity.pdbx_description
1 polymer ?
#
loop_
_entity_poly.entity_id
_entity_poly.type
_entity_poly.pdbx_seq_one_letter_code
_entity_poly.pdbx_strand_id
1 'polypeptide(L)' 'MPADTMYCYTCESDEQHRRLNATEKAWLKNRTGRKTVEEFFMCKASGCRNLRTGFNKRPFDPVIRVPLPD' A
#
# COMPACT_ATOMS: atom_id res chain seq x y z
N MET A 1 8.15 -16.12 11.87
CA MET A 1 8.38 -14.93 11.02
C MET A 1 7.19 -14.01 11.28
N PRO A 2 7.33 -12.94 12.09
CA PRO A 2 6.18 -12.13 12.43
C PRO A 2 5.61 -11.50 11.16
N ALA A 3 4.31 -11.64 10.98
CA ALA A 3 3.59 -10.90 9.96
C ALA A 3 3.90 -9.41 10.14
N ASP A 4 4.27 -8.73 9.06
CA ASP A 4 4.54 -7.28 8.99
C ASP A 4 3.21 -6.54 9.20
N THR A 5 2.72 -6.62 10.44
CA THR A 5 1.45 -6.07 10.88
C THR A 5 1.77 -4.66 11.32
N MET A 6 1.31 -3.69 10.55
CA MET A 6 1.59 -2.28 10.77
C MET A 6 0.28 -1.51 10.82
N TYR A 7 0.25 -0.44 11.60
CA TYR A 7 -0.90 0.46 11.67
C TYR A 7 -1.31 1.01 10.29
N CYS A 8 -2.52 0.69 9.85
CA CYS A 8 -3.10 1.29 8.64
C CYS A 8 -3.93 2.51 9.03
N TYR A 9 -3.63 3.67 8.43
CA TYR A 9 -4.42 4.88 8.67
C TYR A 9 -5.89 4.73 8.24
N THR A 10 -6.16 3.96 7.18
CA THR A 10 -7.52 3.81 6.64
C THR A 10 -8.36 2.79 7.40
N CYS A 11 -7.75 1.75 7.97
CA CYS A 11 -8.43 0.80 8.86
C CYS A 11 -8.44 1.27 10.32
N GLU A 12 -7.63 2.29 10.62
CA GLU A 12 -7.35 2.76 11.98
C GLU A 12 -6.90 1.63 12.93
N SER A 13 -6.28 0.58 12.38
CA SER A 13 -5.91 -0.67 13.06
C SER A 13 -4.61 -1.25 12.51
N ASP A 14 -3.94 -2.10 13.31
CA ASP A 14 -2.75 -2.83 12.90
C ASP A 14 -3.11 -3.97 11.96
N GLU A 15 -2.79 -3.79 10.69
CA GLU A 15 -3.14 -4.74 9.63
C GLU A 15 -1.91 -5.32 8.97
N GLN A 16 -2.05 -6.51 8.40
CA GLN A 16 -0.96 -7.12 7.64
C GLN A 16 -0.69 -6.30 6.37
N HIS A 17 0.54 -5.83 6.21
CA HIS A 17 0.99 -5.13 5.03
C HIS A 17 1.93 -6.00 4.21
N ARG A 18 1.78 -5.98 2.89
CA ARG A 18 2.66 -6.72 1.96
C ARG A 18 3.29 -5.77 0.95
N ARG A 19 4.44 -6.16 0.40
CA ARG A 19 5.03 -5.45 -0.74
C ARG A 19 4.16 -5.62 -1.99
N LEU A 20 4.14 -4.60 -2.83
CA LEU A 20 3.45 -4.62 -4.12
C LEU A 20 4.13 -5.58 -5.10
N ASN A 21 3.33 -6.26 -5.93
CA ASN A 21 3.81 -7.06 -7.05
C ASN A 21 4.28 -6.15 -8.20
N ALA A 22 5.02 -6.71 -9.17
CA ALA A 22 5.52 -5.96 -10.32
C ALA A 22 4.42 -5.19 -11.07
N THR A 23 3.25 -5.80 -11.28
CA THR A 23 2.09 -5.18 -11.92
C THR A 23 1.54 -4.01 -11.12
N GLU A 24 1.36 -4.18 -9.81
CA GLU A 24 0.85 -3.14 -8.91
C GLU A 24 1.86 -1.99 -8.79
N LYS A 25 3.16 -2.29 -8.78
CA LYS A 25 4.25 -1.31 -8.83
C LYS A 25 4.17 -0.50 -10.13
N ALA A 26 4.05 -1.15 -11.28
CA ALA A 26 3.94 -0.47 -12.58
C ALA A 26 2.70 0.45 -12.64
N TRP A 27 1.55 -0.06 -12.18
CA TRP A 27 0.32 0.73 -12.07
C TRP A 27 0.50 1.94 -11.14
N LEU A 28 1.11 1.74 -9.97
CA LEU A 28 1.34 2.81 -9.01
C LEU A 28 2.30 3.86 -9.56
N LYS A 29 3.39 3.45 -10.22
CA LYS A 29 4.33 4.37 -10.90
C LYS A 29 3.58 5.21 -11.94
N ASN A 30 2.79 4.57 -12.78
CA ASN A 30 2.02 5.25 -13.83
C ASN A 30 1.00 6.23 -13.24
N ARG A 31 0.35 5.87 -12.13
CA ARG A 31 -0.68 6.72 -11.50
C ARG A 31 -0.10 7.87 -10.67
N THR A 32 1.04 7.66 -10.02
CA THR A 32 1.63 8.65 -9.10
C THR A 32 2.78 9.45 -9.72
N GLY A 33 3.29 9.02 -10.87
CA GLY A 33 4.48 9.60 -11.49
C GLY A 33 5.77 9.38 -10.70
N ARG A 34 5.76 8.58 -9.62
CA ARG A 34 6.96 8.36 -8.79
C ARG A 34 7.97 7.45 -9.47
N LYS A 35 9.26 7.76 -9.30
CA LYS A 35 10.38 6.91 -9.77
C LYS A 35 10.52 5.64 -8.93
N THR A 36 10.33 5.74 -7.61
CA THR A 36 10.42 4.63 -6.65
C THR A 36 9.05 4.27 -6.10
N VAL A 37 8.68 3.00 -6.21
CA VAL A 37 7.44 2.46 -5.61
C VAL A 37 7.67 1.21 -4.76
N GLU A 38 8.94 0.89 -4.49
CA GLU A 38 9.33 -0.33 -3.77
C GLU A 38 9.24 -0.18 -2.26
N GLU A 39 9.29 1.07 -1.79
CA GLU A 39 9.07 1.48 -0.40
C GLU A 39 7.60 1.40 0.02
N PHE A 40 6.69 1.13 -0.92
CA PHE A 40 5.26 1.06 -0.64
C PHE A 40 4.84 -0.35 -0.26
N PHE A 41 4.06 -0.38 0.81
CA PHE A 41 3.39 -1.54 1.32
C PHE A 41 1.89 -1.34 1.18
N MET A 42 1.24 -2.40 0.72
CA MET A 42 -0.20 -2.50 0.55
C MET A 42 -0.80 -3.19 1.75
N CYS A 43 -1.82 -2.57 2.34
CA CYS A 43 -2.65 -3.21 3.35
C CYS A 43 -3.40 -4.41 2.74
N LYS A 44 -3.28 -5.59 3.36
CA LYS A 44 -3.97 -6.83 2.96
C LYS A 44 -5.37 -6.94 3.57
N ALA A 45 -5.78 -5.98 4.41
CA ALA A 45 -7.12 -5.96 4.99
C ALA A 45 -8.19 -6.00 3.89
N SER A 46 -9.25 -6.77 4.13
CA SER A 46 -10.38 -6.91 3.22
C SER A 46 -11.02 -5.55 2.94
N GLY A 47 -10.80 -5.00 1.75
CA GLY A 47 -11.41 -3.75 1.28
C GLY A 47 -10.62 -2.45 1.52
N CYS A 48 -9.50 -2.48 2.25
CA CYS A 48 -8.69 -1.28 2.46
C CYS A 48 -7.73 -1.02 1.30
N ARG A 49 -6.80 -1.95 1.07
CA ARG A 49 -5.75 -1.88 0.04
C ARG A 49 -5.00 -0.55 -0.01
N ASN A 50 -4.97 0.16 1.11
CA ASN A 50 -4.29 1.42 1.20
C ASN A 50 -2.79 1.21 1.06
N LEU A 51 -2.15 2.16 0.40
CA LEU A 51 -0.72 2.23 0.25
C LEU A 51 -0.13 3.09 1.35
N ARG A 52 0.81 2.52 2.07
CA ARG A 52 1.67 3.23 3.02
C ARG A 52 3.13 2.99 2.70
N THR A 53 4.02 3.80 3.25
CA THR A 53 5.44 3.45 3.32
C THR A 53 5.80 3.06 4.75
N GLY A 54 7.04 2.61 4.98
CA GLY A 54 7.51 2.30 6.33
C GLY A 54 7.39 3.50 7.28
N PHE A 55 7.67 4.71 6.77
CA PHE A 55 7.66 5.96 7.54
C PHE A 55 6.37 6.78 7.40
N ASN A 56 5.74 6.77 6.23
CA ASN A 56 4.52 7.55 5.98
C ASN A 56 3.28 6.65 5.98
N LYS A 57 2.38 6.87 6.94
CA LYS A 57 1.10 6.17 7.06
C LYS A 57 0.11 6.56 5.94
N ARG A 58 0.25 7.77 5.40
CA ARG A 58 -0.57 8.32 4.33
C ARG A 58 0.32 9.10 3.35
N PRO A 59 1.02 8.42 2.42
CA PRO A 59 1.86 9.09 1.44
C PRO A 59 1.07 9.77 0.31
N PHE A 60 -0.24 9.49 0.20
CA PHE A 60 -1.12 10.04 -0.83
C PHE A 60 -2.39 10.64 -0.23
N ASP A 61 -2.77 11.81 -0.74
CA ASP A 61 -4.03 12.50 -0.46
C ASP A 61 -4.70 12.82 -1.82
N PRO A 62 -5.79 12.15 -2.22
CA PRO A 62 -6.51 11.09 -1.51
C PRO A 62 -5.76 9.74 -1.48
N VAL A 63 -6.13 8.85 -0.54
CA VAL A 63 -5.51 7.53 -0.39
C VAL A 63 -5.64 6.70 -1.66
N ILE A 64 -4.52 6.14 -2.12
CA ILE A 64 -4.51 5.26 -3.29
C ILE A 64 -4.80 3.83 -2.85
N ARG A 65 -5.87 3.27 -3.40
CA ARG A 65 -6.26 1.87 -3.21
C ARG A 65 -5.83 1.09 -4.44
N VAL A 66 -5.05 0.03 -4.23
CA VAL A 66 -4.62 -0.83 -5.33
C VAL A 66 -5.85 -1.59 -5.87
N PRO A 67 -6.12 -1.58 -7.19
CA PRO A 67 -7.24 -2.33 -7.77
C PRO A 67 -7.03 -3.84 -7.61
N LEU A 68 -8.12 -4.62 -7.64
CA LEU A 68 -8.02 -6.07 -7.81
C LEU A 68 -7.41 -6.35 -9.18
N PRO A 69 -6.42 -7.27 -9.31
CA PRO A 69 -6.32 -8.02 -10.54
C PRO A 69 -7.61 -8.84 -10.66
N ASP A 70 -8.25 -8.76 -11.84
CA ASP A 70 -9.39 -9.60 -12.24
C ASP A 70 -9.04 -11.10 -12.10
#